data_AF-A0ABD0W6Y6-F1
#
_entry.id   AF-A0ABD0W6Y6-F1
#
_cell.length_a   1.000
_cell.length_b   1.000
_cell.length_c   1.000
_cell.angle_alpha   90.00
_cell.angle_beta   90.00
_cell.angle_gamma   90.00
#
_symmetry.space_group_name_H-M   'P 1'
#
loop_
_entity.id
_entity.type
_entity.pdbx_description
1 polymer ?
#
loop_
_entity_poly.entity_id
_entity_poly.type
_entity_poly.pdbx_seq_one_letter_code
_entity_poly.pdbx_strand_id
1 'polypeptide(L)'
;MVMMRSGQPLTGTNGRRCKEDEKLINATLRAGKRGYIIDTRTVTMAQQAKARGGGIESEANYPQWRRIHKAIERFTTLQESLIKLVDACNDQSHSMDRWLSKLEASNWQTHVKEILTTACLSAQCIDREGASVLVHGSEGTDSTLQVTSLAQIILDPTCRTIQGFQALVEREWLQAGHPFHQRCAQSAYSTSSSTKARGEAPVFLLFLDCVWQILRQFPCSFQFSEHFLVLLFEHAYASQFGTFLGNSAAERAQLLLPQKTVLLLWEGVFLRWNRSSRCLEEAYEEMVHIVEYNKELQDKVNSLRRQLAQLETNDPQLHTT
;
A
#
# COMPACT_ATOMS: atom_id res chain seq x y z
N MET A 1 -1.91 -2.52 17.39
CA MET A 1 -1.49 -1.23 16.81
C MET A 1 -2.47 -0.88 15.72
N VAL A 2 -2.50 0.37 15.27
CA VAL A 2 -3.41 0.77 14.19
C VAL A 2 -2.63 1.42 13.05
N MET A 3 -3.14 1.23 11.85
CA MET A 3 -2.75 1.99 10.67
C MET A 3 -3.87 2.97 10.37
N MET A 4 -3.49 4.22 10.11
CA MET A 4 -4.40 5.31 9.81
C MET A 4 -3.99 5.96 8.49
N ARG A 5 -4.95 6.67 7.89
CA ARG A 5 -4.75 7.50 6.71
C ARG A 5 -5.44 8.84 6.85
N SER A 6 -4.87 9.87 6.25
CA SER A 6 -5.47 11.20 6.20
C SER A 6 -4.98 11.99 4.98
N GLY A 7 -5.56 13.17 4.78
CA GLY A 7 -4.91 14.25 4.05
C GLY A 7 -3.89 14.97 4.94
N GLN A 8 -3.17 15.93 4.37
CA GLN A 8 -2.22 16.76 5.11
C GLN A 8 -2.90 17.65 6.17
N PRO A 9 -2.19 18.02 7.25
CA PRO A 9 -2.70 19.01 8.20
C PRO A 9 -2.67 20.43 7.62
N LEU A 10 -3.57 21.30 8.09
CA LEU A 10 -3.72 22.68 7.61
C LEU A 10 -2.93 23.70 8.45
N THR A 11 -1.65 23.43 8.68
CA THR A 11 -0.81 24.27 9.56
C THR A 11 -0.50 25.65 8.95
N GLY A 12 -0.35 25.73 7.63
CA GLY A 12 -0.05 26.96 6.90
C GLY A 12 1.30 27.57 7.26
N THR A 13 1.57 28.77 6.74
CA THR A 13 2.82 29.51 6.99
C THR A 13 3.03 29.85 8.47
N ASN A 14 1.94 30.16 9.17
CA ASN A 14 1.95 30.56 10.59
C ASN A 14 2.08 29.38 11.56
N GLY A 15 2.16 28.13 11.06
CA GLY A 15 2.29 26.96 11.93
C GLY A 15 1.10 26.77 12.86
N ARG A 16 -0.13 27.01 12.36
CA ARG A 16 -1.39 26.80 13.09
C ARG A 16 -1.45 25.39 13.66
N ARG A 17 -2.04 25.30 14.84
CA ARG A 17 -2.18 24.08 15.62
C ARG A 17 -3.65 23.75 15.84
N CYS A 18 -3.96 22.46 15.95
CA CYS A 18 -5.28 21.97 16.32
C CYS A 18 -5.11 20.96 17.46
N LYS A 19 -5.61 21.31 18.66
CA LYS A 19 -5.47 20.46 19.84
C LYS A 19 -6.32 19.19 19.73
N GLU A 20 -7.43 19.28 19.01
CA GLU A 20 -8.34 18.18 18.75
C GLU A 20 -7.70 17.15 17.84
N ASP A 21 -6.97 17.59 16.81
CA ASP A 21 -6.17 16.72 15.94
C ASP A 21 -5.03 16.04 16.70
N GLU A 22 -4.28 16.81 17.49
CA GLU A 22 -3.24 16.27 18.39
C GLU A 22 -3.82 15.21 19.34
N LYS A 23 -4.99 15.46 19.93
CA LYS A 23 -5.69 14.51 20.81
C LYS A 23 -6.19 13.29 20.05
N LEU A 24 -6.74 13.47 18.85
CA LEU A 24 -7.30 12.41 18.03
C LEU A 24 -6.23 11.39 17.67
N ILE A 25 -5.09 11.83 17.14
CA ILE A 25 -4.05 10.88 16.76
C ILE A 25 -3.43 10.23 17.99
N ASN A 26 -3.21 10.97 19.09
CA ASN A 26 -2.69 10.40 20.33
C ASN A 26 -3.61 9.36 20.98
N ALA A 27 -4.93 9.46 20.78
CA ALA A 27 -5.88 8.44 21.25
C ALA A 27 -5.64 7.05 20.61
N THR A 28 -4.91 6.99 19.49
CA THR A 28 -4.56 5.74 18.81
C THR A 28 -3.28 5.10 19.32
N LEU A 29 -2.52 5.80 20.16
CA LEU A 29 -1.31 5.28 20.79
C LEU A 29 -1.67 4.48 22.04
N ARG A 30 -1.04 3.32 22.21
CA ARG A 30 -1.09 2.60 23.49
C ARG A 30 -0.18 3.31 24.51
N ALA A 31 -0.48 3.13 25.80
CA ALA A 31 0.32 3.69 26.88
C ALA A 31 1.82 3.34 26.72
N GLY A 32 2.69 4.35 26.77
CA GLY A 32 4.14 4.20 26.63
C GLY A 32 4.64 3.90 25.21
N LYS A 33 3.76 3.88 24.19
CA LYS A 33 4.15 3.65 22.79
C LYS A 33 4.21 4.97 22.01
N ARG A 34 5.03 4.95 20.94
CA ARG A 34 5.17 6.03 19.97
C ARG A 34 4.53 5.63 18.64
N GLY A 35 4.28 6.62 17.79
CA GLY A 35 3.77 6.42 16.45
C GLY A 35 4.70 6.98 15.37
N TYR A 36 4.43 6.58 14.12
CA TYR A 36 5.10 7.11 12.94
C TYR A 36 4.12 7.85 12.05
N ILE A 37 4.55 8.98 11.49
CA ILE A 37 3.83 9.71 10.45
C ILE A 37 4.62 9.59 9.16
N ILE A 38 4.08 8.91 8.15
CA ILE A 38 4.72 8.71 6.85
C ILE A 38 4.09 9.71 5.87
N ASP A 39 4.85 10.76 5.54
CA ASP A 39 4.48 11.74 4.52
C ASP A 39 4.99 11.25 3.15
N THR A 40 4.06 11.00 2.24
CA THR A 40 4.36 10.43 0.91
C THR A 40 4.76 11.46 -0.14
N ARG A 41 4.76 12.75 0.20
CA ARG A 41 5.13 13.83 -0.74
C ARG A 41 6.64 13.96 -0.84
N THR A 42 7.14 14.78 -1.77
CA THR A 42 8.53 15.29 -1.70
C THR A 42 8.63 16.43 -0.69
N VAL A 43 9.84 16.70 -0.16
CA VAL A 43 10.07 17.79 0.80
C VAL A 43 9.61 19.12 0.20
N THR A 44 9.93 19.33 -1.09
CA THR A 44 9.53 20.51 -1.86
C THR A 44 8.02 20.65 -1.95
N MET A 45 7.29 19.56 -2.21
CA MET A 45 5.82 19.58 -2.25
C MET A 45 5.21 19.88 -0.88
N ALA A 46 5.75 19.32 0.20
CA ALA A 46 5.29 19.63 1.55
C ALA A 46 5.50 21.10 1.91
N GLN A 47 6.63 21.70 1.50
CA GLN A 47 6.90 23.14 1.67
C GLN A 47 5.95 24.01 0.84
N GLN A 48 5.71 23.67 -0.42
CA GLN A 48 4.74 24.38 -1.27
C GLN A 48 3.32 24.28 -0.72
N ALA A 49 2.94 23.12 -0.18
CA ALA A 49 1.64 22.93 0.44
C ALA A 49 1.50 23.79 1.70
N LYS A 50 2.55 23.95 2.50
CA LYS A 50 2.59 24.88 3.63
C LYS A 50 2.32 26.32 3.21
N ALA A 51 2.89 26.77 2.09
CA ALA A 51 2.63 28.09 1.54
C ALA A 51 1.17 28.30 1.08
N ARG A 52 0.46 27.21 0.72
CA ARG A 52 -0.96 27.22 0.32
C ARG A 52 -1.92 26.88 1.46
N GLY A 53 -1.46 26.90 2.71
CA GLY A 53 -2.30 26.66 3.90
C GLY A 53 -2.36 25.22 4.40
N GLY A 54 -1.78 24.26 3.67
CA GLY A 54 -1.50 22.90 4.13
C GLY A 54 -0.26 22.83 5.03
N GLY A 55 0.45 21.71 5.06
CA GLY A 55 1.72 21.62 5.79
C GLY A 55 2.04 20.23 6.31
N ILE A 56 2.75 20.20 7.44
CA ILE A 56 3.26 19.00 8.13
C ILE A 56 3.07 19.12 9.64
N GLU A 57 3.00 17.98 10.31
CA GLU A 57 2.97 17.81 11.76
C GLU A 57 4.35 18.12 12.33
N SER A 58 4.46 19.11 13.22
CA SER A 58 5.75 19.45 13.85
C SER A 58 6.05 18.53 15.04
N GLU A 59 7.29 18.11 15.22
CA GLU A 59 7.66 17.24 16.36
C GLU A 59 7.43 17.91 17.73
N ALA A 60 7.48 19.26 17.78
CA ALA A 60 7.15 20.02 18.98
C ALA A 60 5.67 19.90 19.38
N ASN A 61 4.78 19.80 18.40
CA ASN A 61 3.33 19.71 18.63
C ASN A 61 2.86 18.25 18.74
N TYR A 62 3.58 17.32 18.12
CA TYR A 62 3.29 15.89 18.09
C TYR A 62 4.47 15.07 18.64
N PRO A 63 4.86 15.24 19.92
CA PRO A 63 6.12 14.70 20.46
C PRO A 63 6.18 13.17 20.54
N GLN A 64 5.03 12.49 20.51
CA GLN A 64 4.95 11.02 20.50
C GLN A 64 5.00 10.43 19.07
N TRP A 65 5.02 11.29 18.05
CA TRP A 65 4.97 10.91 16.66
C TRP A 65 6.25 11.29 15.94
N ARG A 66 6.94 10.29 15.38
CA ARG A 66 8.13 10.51 14.56
C ARG A 66 7.72 10.60 13.09
N ARG A 67 8.00 11.74 12.46
CA ARG A 67 7.73 11.92 11.04
C ARG A 67 8.84 11.28 10.19
N ILE A 68 8.44 10.53 9.16
CA ILE A 68 9.28 9.91 8.16
C ILE A 68 8.83 10.42 6.80
N HIS A 69 9.80 10.77 5.96
CA HIS A 69 9.55 11.25 4.62
C HIS A 69 9.80 10.15 3.60
N LYS A 70 8.82 9.86 2.74
CA LYS A 70 8.90 8.82 1.71
C LYS A 70 8.28 9.32 0.40
N ALA A 71 9.10 10.02 -0.38
CA ALA A 71 8.66 10.63 -1.63
C ALA A 71 8.12 9.59 -2.63
N ILE A 72 6.85 9.74 -3.02
CA ILE A 72 6.20 9.00 -4.09
C ILE A 72 5.72 10.02 -5.14
N GLU A 73 6.13 9.79 -6.39
CA GLU A 73 5.82 10.65 -7.53
C GLU A 73 4.32 10.68 -7.84
N ARG A 74 3.85 11.74 -8.52
CA ARG A 74 2.42 11.98 -8.77
C ARG A 74 2.13 12.42 -10.20
N PHE A 75 0.88 12.19 -10.61
CA PHE A 75 0.24 12.79 -11.78
C PHE A 75 1.10 12.66 -13.06
N THR A 76 1.57 13.78 -13.58
CA THR A 76 2.31 13.87 -14.83
C THR A 76 3.56 13.01 -14.84
N THR A 77 4.31 12.94 -13.74
CA THR A 77 5.52 12.10 -13.67
C THR A 77 5.18 10.62 -13.87
N LEU A 78 4.09 10.15 -13.24
CA LEU A 78 3.64 8.76 -13.38
C LEU A 78 3.07 8.49 -14.77
N GLN A 79 2.37 9.45 -15.37
CA GLN A 79 1.85 9.33 -16.72
C GLN A 79 2.99 9.25 -17.75
N GLU A 80 3.98 10.13 -17.66
CA GLU A 80 5.16 10.11 -18.53
C GLU A 80 5.96 8.82 -18.37
N SER A 81 6.07 8.32 -17.13
CA SER A 81 6.69 7.03 -16.83
C SER A 81 5.98 5.88 -17.56
N LEU A 82 4.65 5.84 -17.50
CA LEU A 82 3.87 4.81 -18.20
C LEU A 82 4.00 4.92 -19.72
N ILE A 83 3.94 6.12 -20.29
CA ILE A 83 4.11 6.33 -21.74
C ILE A 83 5.46 5.75 -22.21
N LYS A 84 6.55 6.09 -21.51
CA LYS A 84 7.88 5.57 -21.82
C LYS A 84 7.98 4.05 -21.66
N LEU A 85 7.31 3.47 -20.67
CA LEU A 85 7.25 2.03 -20.49
C LEU A 85 6.53 1.36 -21.68
N VAL A 86 5.38 1.89 -22.08
CA VAL A 86 4.63 1.40 -23.24
C VAL A 86 5.47 1.49 -24.52
N ASP A 87 6.22 2.59 -24.69
CA ASP A 87 7.16 2.76 -25.82
C ASP A 87 8.34 1.77 -25.78
N ALA A 88 8.75 1.32 -24.59
CA ALA A 88 9.74 0.27 -24.41
C ALA A 88 9.16 -1.11 -24.77
N CYS A 89 7.94 -1.40 -24.33
CA CYS A 89 7.24 -2.66 -24.62
C CYS A 89 6.91 -2.83 -26.12
N ASN A 90 6.68 -1.72 -26.84
CA ASN A 90 6.41 -1.72 -28.28
C ASN A 90 7.67 -1.60 -29.15
N ASP A 91 8.87 -1.66 -28.56
CA ASP A 91 10.11 -1.63 -29.34
C ASP A 91 10.25 -2.91 -30.19
N GLN A 92 10.27 -2.75 -31.50
CA GLN A 92 10.44 -3.86 -32.46
C GLN A 92 11.91 -4.20 -32.72
N SER A 93 12.86 -3.46 -32.14
CA SER A 93 14.28 -3.78 -32.26
C SER A 93 14.61 -5.02 -31.44
N HIS A 94 15.39 -5.94 -32.03
CA HIS A 94 15.84 -7.16 -31.35
C HIS A 94 17.08 -6.92 -30.45
N SER A 95 17.22 -5.72 -29.86
CA SER A 95 18.37 -5.35 -29.02
C SER A 95 17.97 -5.28 -27.55
N MET A 96 18.52 -6.19 -26.75
CA MET A 96 18.30 -6.24 -25.31
C MET A 96 18.80 -4.99 -24.59
N ASP A 97 19.99 -4.49 -24.95
CA ASP A 97 20.57 -3.29 -24.32
C ASP A 97 19.70 -2.05 -24.53
N ARG A 98 19.18 -1.90 -25.75
CA ARG A 98 18.26 -0.82 -26.08
C ARG A 98 16.94 -0.94 -25.32
N TRP A 99 16.38 -2.15 -25.23
CA TRP A 99 15.16 -2.40 -24.47
C TRP A 99 15.35 -2.10 -22.98
N LEU A 100 16.44 -2.58 -22.38
CA LEU A 100 16.79 -2.32 -20.97
C LEU A 100 16.99 -0.82 -20.71
N SER A 101 17.67 -0.12 -21.63
CA SER A 101 17.88 1.33 -21.52
C SER A 101 16.56 2.10 -21.56
N LYS A 102 15.62 1.73 -22.43
CA LYS A 102 14.28 2.33 -22.46
C LYS A 102 13.47 2.01 -21.21
N LEU A 103 13.54 0.77 -20.72
CA LEU A 103 12.88 0.36 -19.48
C LEU A 103 13.40 1.19 -18.30
N GLU A 104 14.72 1.35 -18.16
CA GLU A 104 15.33 2.19 -17.12
C GLU A 104 14.90 3.65 -17.27
N ALA A 105 14.92 4.20 -18.49
CA ALA A 105 14.51 5.58 -18.77
C ALA A 105 13.03 5.87 -18.46
N SER A 106 12.18 4.84 -18.41
CA SER A 106 10.79 4.97 -17.99
C SER A 106 10.63 5.29 -16.50
N ASN A 107 11.59 4.90 -15.65
CA ASN A 107 11.51 4.94 -14.18
C ASN A 107 10.34 4.15 -13.56
N TRP A 108 9.59 3.36 -14.34
CA TRP A 108 8.41 2.67 -13.82
C TRP A 108 8.76 1.72 -12.66
N GLN A 109 9.80 0.91 -12.84
CA GLN A 109 10.28 0.00 -11.79
C GLN A 109 10.78 0.75 -10.54
N THR A 110 11.31 1.97 -10.71
CA THR A 110 11.70 2.82 -9.57
C THR A 110 10.47 3.22 -8.77
N HIS A 111 9.38 3.63 -9.44
CA HIS A 111 8.13 3.97 -8.75
C HIS A 111 7.52 2.77 -8.01
N VAL A 112 7.50 1.59 -8.65
CA VAL A 112 7.07 0.33 -8.02
C VAL A 112 7.91 0.04 -6.77
N LYS A 113 9.25 0.15 -6.87
CA LYS A 113 10.18 -0.08 -5.75
C LYS A 113 9.91 0.86 -4.58
N GLU A 114 9.75 2.16 -4.82
CA GLU A 114 9.57 3.14 -3.75
C GLU A 114 8.23 2.97 -3.01
N ILE A 115 7.16 2.63 -3.74
CA ILE A 115 5.85 2.35 -3.13
C ILE A 115 5.92 1.08 -2.27
N LEU A 116 6.49 -0.02 -2.81
CA LEU A 116 6.66 -1.27 -2.06
C LEU A 116 7.54 -1.08 -0.83
N THR A 117 8.63 -0.31 -0.95
CA THR A 117 9.52 0.01 0.17
C THR A 117 8.77 0.77 1.28
N THR A 118 7.91 1.71 0.90
CA THR A 118 7.12 2.52 1.85
C THR A 118 6.02 1.70 2.52
N ALA A 119 5.35 0.82 1.78
CA ALA A 119 4.38 -0.12 2.32
C ALA A 119 5.03 -1.13 3.28
N CYS A 120 6.20 -1.66 2.90
CA CYS A 120 6.98 -2.57 3.74
C CYS A 120 7.43 -1.90 5.04
N LEU A 121 7.90 -0.65 4.98
CA LEU A 121 8.21 0.13 6.18
C LEU A 121 6.98 0.27 7.09
N SER A 122 5.82 0.62 6.52
CA SER A 122 4.57 0.75 7.28
C SER A 122 4.19 -0.57 7.97
N ALA A 123 4.31 -1.69 7.25
CA ALA A 123 4.06 -3.02 7.79
C ALA A 123 5.06 -3.39 8.91
N GLN A 124 6.35 -3.11 8.74
CA GLN A 124 7.39 -3.37 9.75
C GLN A 124 7.18 -2.56 11.03
N CYS A 125 6.81 -1.28 10.92
CA CYS A 125 6.49 -0.47 12.09
C CYS A 125 5.34 -1.07 12.91
N ILE A 126 4.34 -1.65 12.24
CA ILE A 126 3.18 -2.27 12.90
C ILE A 126 3.54 -3.63 13.51
N ASP A 127 4.12 -4.53 12.71
CA ASP A 127 4.39 -5.93 13.07
C ASP A 127 5.56 -6.08 14.04
N ARG A 128 6.69 -5.43 13.74
CA ARG A 128 7.95 -5.63 14.46
C ARG A 128 8.14 -4.67 15.63
N GLU A 129 7.81 -3.40 15.43
CA GLU A 129 8.00 -2.39 16.48
C GLU A 129 6.79 -2.27 17.41
N GLY A 130 5.63 -2.76 16.98
CA GLY A 130 4.38 -2.51 17.68
C GLY A 130 4.14 -1.00 17.82
N ALA A 131 4.34 -0.25 16.74
CA ALA A 131 4.02 1.17 16.64
C ALA A 131 2.75 1.39 15.80
N SER A 132 2.01 2.47 16.08
CA SER A 132 0.91 2.91 15.23
C SER A 132 1.45 3.78 14.09
N VAL A 133 0.85 3.70 12.90
CA VAL A 133 1.35 4.40 11.70
C VAL A 133 0.23 5.25 11.12
N LEU A 134 0.48 6.54 10.90
CA LEU A 134 -0.34 7.44 10.10
C LEU A 134 0.35 7.64 8.75
N VAL A 135 -0.33 7.33 7.65
CA VAL A 135 0.16 7.61 6.29
C VAL A 135 -0.65 8.75 5.71
N HIS A 136 -0.01 9.77 5.16
CA HIS A 136 -0.73 10.83 4.44
C HIS A 136 0.07 11.35 3.24
N GLY A 137 -0.68 11.86 2.28
CA GLY A 137 -0.18 12.63 1.15
C GLY A 137 -0.70 14.06 1.25
N SER A 138 -0.94 14.73 0.12
CA SER A 138 -1.64 16.02 0.15
C SER A 138 -3.12 15.83 0.49
N GLU A 139 -3.86 15.08 -0.32
CA GLU A 139 -5.30 14.81 -0.16
C GLU A 139 -5.58 13.47 0.53
N GLY A 140 -4.60 12.57 0.57
CA GLY A 140 -4.77 11.22 1.16
C GLY A 140 -5.43 10.20 0.23
N THR A 141 -5.62 10.53 -1.05
CA THR A 141 -6.44 9.72 -1.99
C THR A 141 -5.66 9.04 -3.10
N ASP A 142 -4.33 9.16 -3.14
CA ASP A 142 -3.47 8.55 -4.17
C ASP A 142 -2.40 7.65 -3.53
N SER A 143 -1.16 8.14 -3.38
CA SER A 143 -0.03 7.37 -2.82
C SER A 143 -0.28 6.86 -1.40
N THR A 144 -1.08 7.59 -0.62
CA THR A 144 -1.56 7.12 0.69
C THR A 144 -2.34 5.82 0.59
N LEU A 145 -3.23 5.69 -0.41
CA LEU A 145 -4.04 4.50 -0.63
C LEU A 145 -3.20 3.34 -1.16
N GLN A 146 -2.22 3.63 -2.03
CA GLN A 146 -1.26 2.64 -2.49
C GLN A 146 -0.50 2.02 -1.31
N VAL A 147 0.10 2.86 -0.46
CA VAL A 147 0.90 2.42 0.69
C VAL A 147 0.05 1.65 1.70
N THR A 148 -1.11 2.18 2.08
CA THR A 148 -1.97 1.56 3.09
C THR A 148 -2.61 0.26 2.59
N SER A 149 -3.01 0.18 1.32
CA SER A 149 -3.54 -1.07 0.74
C SER A 149 -2.45 -2.15 0.68
N LEU A 150 -1.25 -1.81 0.24
CA LEU A 150 -0.14 -2.76 0.17
C LEU A 150 0.33 -3.22 1.56
N ALA A 151 0.39 -2.33 2.54
CA ALA A 151 0.70 -2.71 3.92
C ALA A 151 -0.33 -3.71 4.47
N GLN A 152 -1.63 -3.54 4.16
CA GLN A 152 -2.67 -4.50 4.52
C GLN A 152 -2.50 -5.85 3.81
N ILE A 153 -2.16 -5.86 2.51
CA ILE A 153 -1.88 -7.11 1.78
C ILE A 153 -0.69 -7.86 2.40
N ILE A 154 0.35 -7.14 2.84
CA ILE A 154 1.51 -7.73 3.51
C ILE A 154 1.10 -8.32 4.86
N LEU A 155 0.39 -7.55 5.69
CA LEU A 155 0.09 -7.91 7.09
C LEU A 155 -1.06 -8.91 7.25
N ASP A 156 -2.06 -8.86 6.37
CA ASP A 156 -3.33 -9.58 6.53
C ASP A 156 -3.57 -10.56 5.37
N PRO A 157 -3.48 -11.88 5.61
CA PRO A 157 -3.75 -12.90 4.61
C PRO A 157 -5.16 -12.82 4.01
N THR A 158 -6.15 -12.28 4.74
CA THR A 158 -7.52 -12.15 4.20
C THR A 158 -7.54 -11.26 2.97
N CYS A 159 -6.70 -10.21 2.93
CA CYS A 159 -6.56 -9.31 1.79
C CYS A 159 -5.98 -9.99 0.53
N ARG A 160 -5.50 -11.24 0.62
CA ARG A 160 -4.95 -12.02 -0.50
C ARG A 160 -5.94 -13.06 -1.05
N THR A 161 -7.12 -13.14 -0.44
CA THR A 161 -8.27 -13.87 -0.99
C THR A 161 -8.98 -13.00 -2.02
N ILE A 162 -9.79 -13.59 -2.91
CA ILE A 162 -10.57 -12.83 -3.89
C ILE A 162 -11.53 -11.88 -3.17
N GLN A 163 -12.33 -12.40 -2.23
CA GLN A 163 -13.29 -11.61 -1.48
C GLN A 163 -12.63 -10.53 -0.62
N GLY A 164 -11.53 -10.86 0.05
CA GLY A 164 -10.81 -9.88 0.87
C GLY A 164 -10.12 -8.80 0.04
N PHE A 165 -9.60 -9.13 -1.15
CA PHE A 165 -9.06 -8.13 -2.06
C PHE A 165 -10.16 -7.21 -2.64
N GLN A 166 -11.32 -7.77 -2.98
CA GLN A 166 -12.49 -6.98 -3.38
C GLN A 166 -12.92 -6.02 -2.27
N ALA A 167 -13.02 -6.51 -1.03
CA ALA A 167 -13.36 -5.70 0.14
C ALA A 167 -12.28 -4.63 0.42
N LEU A 168 -11.00 -4.94 0.19
CA LEU A 168 -9.91 -3.98 0.28
C LEU A 168 -10.07 -2.86 -0.76
N VAL A 169 -10.32 -3.20 -2.03
CA VAL A 169 -10.55 -2.18 -3.09
C VAL A 169 -11.79 -1.32 -2.77
N GLU A 170 -12.88 -1.94 -2.33
CA GLU A 170 -14.10 -1.23 -1.94
C GLU A 170 -13.85 -0.22 -0.81
N ARG A 171 -13.20 -0.66 0.28
CA ARG A 171 -12.94 0.20 1.44
C ARG A 171 -11.83 1.22 1.19
N GLU A 172 -10.70 0.77 0.65
CA GLU A 172 -9.50 1.59 0.58
C GLU A 172 -9.47 2.50 -0.63
N TRP A 173 -10.12 2.15 -1.73
CA TRP A 173 -10.09 2.94 -2.96
C TRP A 173 -11.41 3.63 -3.23
N LEU A 174 -12.51 2.88 -3.20
CA LEU A 174 -13.82 3.44 -3.53
C LEU A 174 -14.34 4.31 -2.38
N GLN A 175 -14.60 3.75 -1.21
CA GLN A 175 -15.15 4.52 -0.07
C GLN A 175 -14.23 5.65 0.39
N ALA A 176 -12.93 5.48 0.24
CA ALA A 176 -11.91 6.50 0.53
C ALA A 176 -11.93 7.71 -0.41
N GLY A 177 -12.58 7.61 -1.56
CA GLY A 177 -12.63 8.66 -2.55
C GLY A 177 -11.40 8.76 -3.45
N HIS A 178 -10.80 7.64 -3.85
CA HIS A 178 -9.88 7.67 -4.98
C HIS A 178 -10.64 8.20 -6.22
N PRO A 179 -10.14 9.25 -6.88
CA PRO A 179 -10.86 9.91 -7.96
C PRO A 179 -10.71 9.15 -9.30
N PHE A 180 -11.30 7.96 -9.40
CA PHE A 180 -11.18 7.06 -10.57
C PHE A 180 -11.54 7.77 -11.88
N HIS A 181 -12.67 8.48 -11.93
CA HIS A 181 -13.09 9.18 -13.15
C HIS A 181 -12.04 10.21 -13.62
N GLN A 182 -11.42 10.96 -12.70
CA GLN A 182 -10.37 11.92 -13.05
C GLN A 182 -9.04 11.23 -13.41
N ARG A 183 -8.65 10.18 -12.67
CA ARG A 183 -7.36 9.48 -12.85
C ARG A 183 -7.32 8.63 -14.11
N CYS A 184 -8.47 8.06 -14.49
CA CYS A 184 -8.66 7.18 -15.65
C CYS A 184 -9.46 7.86 -16.77
N ALA A 185 -9.50 9.19 -16.81
CA ALA A 185 -10.31 9.96 -17.77
C ALA A 185 -9.93 9.70 -19.24
N GLN A 186 -8.66 9.36 -19.50
CA GLN A 186 -8.18 8.91 -20.80
C GLN A 186 -7.67 7.47 -20.72
N SER A 187 -7.45 6.87 -21.88
CA SER A 187 -6.82 5.55 -21.97
C SER A 187 -5.45 5.58 -21.29
N ALA A 188 -5.10 4.49 -20.60
CA ALA A 188 -3.74 4.26 -20.08
C ALA A 188 -2.65 4.36 -21.18
N TYR A 189 -3.04 4.24 -22.45
CA TYR A 189 -2.18 4.33 -23.63
C TYR A 189 -2.22 5.70 -24.32
N SER A 190 -2.88 6.71 -23.72
CA SER A 190 -2.90 8.06 -24.27
C SER A 190 -1.48 8.62 -24.29
N THR A 191 -0.97 8.87 -25.50
CA THR A 191 0.33 9.52 -25.72
C THR A 191 0.24 11.05 -25.60
N SER A 192 -0.97 11.58 -25.41
CA SER A 192 -1.17 13.02 -25.25
C SER A 192 -0.75 13.45 -23.85
N SER A 193 0.51 13.85 -23.70
CA SER A 193 1.00 14.60 -22.54
C SER A 193 0.45 16.03 -22.50
N SER A 194 -0.83 16.22 -22.84
CA SER A 194 -1.42 17.54 -22.80
C SER A 194 -1.39 18.02 -21.35
N THR A 195 -0.57 19.04 -21.09
CA THR A 195 -0.41 19.76 -19.82
C THR A 195 -1.72 20.34 -19.27
N LYS A 196 -2.85 20.11 -19.96
CA LYS A 196 -4.20 20.54 -19.61
C LYS A 196 -5.00 19.47 -18.85
N ALA A 197 -4.65 18.19 -18.92
CA ALA A 197 -5.31 17.13 -18.15
C ALA A 197 -4.79 17.12 -16.69
N ARG A 198 -5.23 18.11 -15.89
CA ARG A 198 -4.85 18.20 -14.47
C ARG A 198 -5.38 16.98 -13.71
N GLY A 199 -4.48 16.04 -13.40
CA GLY A 199 -4.74 14.96 -12.47
C GLY A 199 -5.06 13.59 -13.08
N GLU A 200 -4.79 13.37 -14.36
CA GLU A 200 -4.68 12.00 -14.89
C GLU A 200 -3.42 11.33 -14.31
N ALA A 201 -3.51 10.04 -13.95
CA ALA A 201 -2.35 9.22 -13.62
C ALA A 201 -2.72 7.74 -13.43
N PRO A 202 -1.77 6.82 -13.72
CA PRO A 202 -1.95 5.38 -13.55
C PRO A 202 -1.78 4.92 -12.09
N VAL A 203 -2.40 5.62 -11.13
CA VAL A 203 -2.21 5.36 -9.69
C VAL A 203 -2.70 3.97 -9.31
N PHE A 204 -3.90 3.59 -9.77
CA PHE A 204 -4.46 2.27 -9.50
C PHE A 204 -3.71 1.15 -10.25
N LEU A 205 -3.31 1.39 -11.50
CA LEU A 205 -2.46 0.46 -12.25
C LEU A 205 -1.13 0.19 -11.53
N LEU A 206 -0.46 1.26 -11.07
CA LEU A 206 0.81 1.13 -10.34
C LEU A 206 0.64 0.36 -9.02
N PHE A 207 -0.51 0.51 -8.35
CA PHE A 207 -0.88 -0.34 -7.21
C PHE A 207 -1.01 -1.81 -7.63
N LEU A 208 -1.73 -2.11 -8.71
CA LEU A 208 -1.90 -3.48 -9.19
C LEU A 208 -0.56 -4.12 -9.61
N ASP A 209 0.36 -3.36 -10.21
CA ASP A 209 1.72 -3.82 -10.49
C ASP A 209 2.45 -4.18 -9.19
N CYS A 210 2.41 -3.31 -8.17
CA CYS A 210 2.98 -3.62 -6.86
C CYS A 210 2.40 -4.92 -6.26
N VAL A 211 1.08 -5.15 -6.39
CA VAL A 211 0.45 -6.42 -5.95
C VAL A 211 0.98 -7.60 -6.76
N TRP A 212 1.13 -7.44 -8.07
CA TRP A 212 1.71 -8.48 -8.94
C TRP A 212 3.15 -8.80 -8.57
N GLN A 213 3.98 -7.82 -8.19
CA GLN A 213 5.34 -8.07 -7.71
C GLN A 213 5.35 -8.95 -6.44
N ILE A 214 4.42 -8.71 -5.51
CA ILE A 214 4.28 -9.54 -4.30
C ILE A 214 3.76 -10.93 -4.67
N LEU A 215 2.76 -11.02 -5.55
CA LEU A 215 2.21 -12.29 -6.05
C LEU A 215 3.31 -13.15 -6.69
N ARG A 216 4.18 -12.57 -7.52
CA ARG A 216 5.29 -13.29 -8.15
C ARG A 216 6.33 -13.79 -7.16
N GLN A 217 6.60 -13.04 -6.10
CA GLN A 217 7.53 -13.46 -5.05
C GLN A 217 6.93 -14.51 -4.13
N PHE A 218 5.60 -14.49 -3.94
CA PHE A 218 4.88 -15.42 -3.07
C PHE A 218 3.67 -16.05 -3.78
N PRO A 219 3.89 -16.94 -4.79
CA PRO A 219 2.80 -17.48 -5.62
C PRO A 219 1.74 -18.24 -4.82
N CYS A 220 2.13 -18.90 -3.74
CA CYS A 220 1.22 -19.67 -2.87
C CYS A 220 0.56 -18.83 -1.77
N SER A 221 0.73 -17.50 -1.78
CA SER A 221 0.11 -16.61 -0.78
C SER A 221 -1.18 -15.94 -1.27
N PHE A 222 -1.57 -16.12 -2.54
CA PHE A 222 -2.70 -15.44 -3.16
C PHE A 222 -3.71 -16.42 -3.74
N GLN A 223 -5.00 -16.17 -3.50
CA GLN A 223 -6.09 -16.95 -4.09
C GLN A 223 -6.31 -16.65 -5.57
N PHE A 224 -5.97 -15.44 -5.99
CA PHE A 224 -6.12 -14.98 -7.36
C PHE A 224 -4.79 -15.02 -8.12
N SER A 225 -4.88 -14.93 -9.44
CA SER A 225 -3.71 -14.88 -10.33
C SER A 225 -3.58 -13.50 -10.99
N GLU A 226 -2.54 -13.30 -11.78
CA GLU A 226 -2.34 -12.12 -12.62
C GLU A 226 -3.59 -11.72 -13.42
N HIS A 227 -4.32 -12.68 -13.99
CA HIS A 227 -5.54 -12.40 -14.77
C HIS A 227 -6.61 -11.63 -13.98
N PHE A 228 -6.69 -11.84 -12.66
CA PHE A 228 -7.62 -11.09 -11.82
C PHE A 228 -7.20 -9.62 -11.72
N LEU A 229 -5.90 -9.36 -11.59
CA LEU A 229 -5.35 -8.00 -11.57
C LEU A 229 -5.54 -7.30 -12.92
N VAL A 230 -5.33 -8.02 -14.03
CA VAL A 230 -5.60 -7.50 -15.38
C VAL A 230 -7.08 -7.15 -15.55
N LEU A 231 -7.99 -7.99 -15.08
CA LEU A 231 -9.43 -7.72 -15.11
C LEU A 231 -9.80 -6.45 -14.31
N LEU A 232 -9.19 -6.22 -13.14
CA LEU A 232 -9.39 -4.99 -12.39
C LEU A 232 -8.86 -3.76 -13.12
N PHE A 233 -7.70 -3.88 -13.75
CA PHE A 233 -7.13 -2.81 -14.58
C PHE A 233 -8.07 -2.46 -15.74
N GLU A 234 -8.52 -3.45 -16.51
CA GLU A 234 -9.44 -3.23 -17.64
C GLU A 234 -10.71 -2.52 -17.17
N HIS A 235 -11.34 -2.99 -16.10
CA HIS A 235 -12.56 -2.40 -15.57
C HIS A 235 -12.37 -1.04 -14.88
N ALA A 236 -11.16 -0.66 -14.47
CA ALA A 236 -10.90 0.68 -13.97
C ALA A 236 -10.93 1.75 -15.09
N TYR A 237 -10.56 1.36 -16.32
CA TYR A 237 -10.52 2.26 -17.48
C TYR A 237 -11.75 2.14 -18.38
N ALA A 238 -12.26 0.92 -18.58
CA ALA A 238 -13.40 0.64 -19.44
C ALA A 238 -14.26 -0.47 -18.82
N SER A 239 -15.47 -0.13 -18.41
CA SER A 239 -16.34 -1.09 -17.74
C SER A 239 -17.80 -0.92 -18.13
N GLN A 240 -18.48 -2.06 -18.25
CA GLN A 240 -19.93 -2.14 -18.28
C GLN A 240 -20.56 -2.06 -16.87
N PHE A 241 -19.74 -2.08 -15.82
CA PHE A 241 -20.15 -2.07 -14.41
C PHE A 241 -19.93 -0.68 -13.78
N GLY A 242 -20.74 -0.37 -12.76
CA GLY A 242 -20.67 0.92 -12.05
C GLY A 242 -19.54 1.06 -11.02
N THR A 243 -18.81 -0.03 -10.72
CA THR A 243 -17.88 -0.12 -9.58
C THR A 243 -16.84 1.01 -9.54
N PHE A 244 -16.18 1.31 -10.66
CA PHE A 244 -15.11 2.32 -10.73
C PHE A 244 -15.57 3.69 -11.25
N LEU A 245 -16.88 3.92 -11.39
CA LEU A 245 -17.39 5.22 -11.85
C LEU A 245 -17.35 6.28 -10.73
N GLY A 246 -17.24 7.54 -11.14
CA GLY A 246 -17.19 8.72 -10.25
C GLY A 246 -15.86 8.87 -9.49
N ASN A 247 -15.77 9.93 -8.67
CA ASN A 247 -14.55 10.26 -7.92
C ASN A 247 -14.68 10.07 -6.41
N SER A 248 -15.90 9.90 -5.89
CA SER A 248 -16.14 9.75 -4.46
C SER A 248 -17.37 8.91 -4.17
N ALA A 249 -17.48 8.40 -2.95
CA ALA A 249 -18.68 7.71 -2.48
C ALA A 249 -19.93 8.60 -2.55
N ALA A 250 -19.79 9.90 -2.23
CA ALA A 250 -20.88 10.86 -2.31
C ALA A 250 -21.38 11.06 -3.75
N GLU A 251 -20.46 11.19 -4.71
CA GLU A 251 -20.81 11.31 -6.13
C GLU A 251 -21.49 10.04 -6.64
N ARG A 252 -20.98 8.85 -6.29
CA ARG A 252 -21.60 7.57 -6.68
C ARG A 252 -23.01 7.41 -6.11
N ALA A 253 -23.25 7.87 -4.89
CA ALA A 253 -24.57 7.87 -4.27
C ALA A 253 -25.53 8.81 -5.02
N GLN A 254 -25.09 10.01 -5.40
CA GLN A 254 -25.89 10.97 -6.18
C GLN A 254 -26.25 10.44 -7.57
N LEU A 255 -25.32 9.74 -8.21
CA LEU A 255 -25.55 9.10 -9.51
C LEU A 255 -26.45 7.86 -9.43
N LEU A 256 -26.84 7.44 -8.22
CA LEU A 256 -27.63 6.24 -7.94
C LEU A 256 -27.03 4.97 -8.57
N LEU A 257 -25.71 4.90 -8.66
CA LEU A 257 -25.03 3.78 -9.34
C LEU A 257 -25.41 2.41 -8.76
N PRO A 258 -25.48 2.21 -7.42
CA PRO A 258 -25.90 0.92 -6.86
C PRO A 258 -27.30 0.48 -7.29
N GLN A 259 -28.14 1.42 -7.76
CA GLN A 259 -29.52 1.16 -8.18
C GLN A 259 -29.69 1.18 -9.71
N LYS A 260 -28.84 1.92 -10.43
CA LYS A 260 -28.94 2.16 -11.88
C LYS A 260 -27.99 1.30 -12.71
N THR A 261 -26.86 0.87 -12.18
CA THR A 261 -25.98 -0.07 -12.88
C THR A 261 -26.41 -1.48 -12.48
N VAL A 262 -26.91 -2.22 -13.46
CA VAL A 262 -27.61 -3.51 -13.29
C VAL A 262 -26.74 -4.58 -12.60
N LEU A 263 -25.41 -4.41 -12.59
CA LEU A 263 -24.45 -5.34 -11.98
C LEU A 263 -23.26 -4.59 -11.35
N LEU A 264 -22.83 -5.06 -10.18
CA LEU A 264 -21.51 -4.73 -9.61
C LEU A 264 -20.47 -5.68 -10.21
N LEU A 265 -19.24 -5.19 -10.46
CA LEU A 265 -18.15 -6.01 -10.99
C LEU A 265 -17.97 -7.31 -10.19
N TRP A 266 -18.11 -7.21 -8.87
CA TRP A 266 -17.91 -8.31 -7.92
C TRP A 266 -18.82 -9.50 -8.16
N GLU A 267 -20.09 -9.27 -8.51
CA GLU A 267 -21.04 -10.35 -8.84
C GLU A 267 -20.68 -11.06 -10.15
N GLY A 268 -20.23 -10.30 -11.15
CA GLY A 268 -19.74 -10.87 -12.42
C GLY A 268 -18.44 -11.66 -12.29
N VAL A 269 -17.55 -11.24 -11.39
CA VAL A 269 -16.29 -11.94 -11.08
C VAL A 269 -16.54 -13.26 -10.36
N PHE A 270 -17.49 -13.29 -9.42
CA PHE A 270 -17.83 -14.49 -8.65
C PHE A 270 -18.21 -15.67 -9.56
N LEU A 271 -18.89 -15.41 -10.68
CA LEU A 271 -19.30 -16.43 -11.64
C LEU A 271 -18.17 -16.94 -12.53
N ARG A 272 -17.08 -16.19 -12.70
CA ARG A 272 -15.96 -16.54 -13.60
C ARG A 272 -14.75 -17.12 -12.88
N TRP A 273 -14.52 -16.74 -11.62
CA TRP A 273 -13.26 -17.03 -10.92
C TRP A 273 -13.46 -17.96 -9.72
N ASN A 274 -13.82 -19.21 -10.00
CA ASN A 274 -13.80 -20.29 -9.00
C ASN A 274 -12.56 -21.18 -9.24
N ARG A 275 -11.39 -20.72 -8.77
CA ARG A 275 -10.19 -21.56 -8.75
C ARG A 275 -10.23 -22.44 -7.50
N SER A 276 -9.91 -23.72 -7.65
CA SER A 276 -9.72 -24.62 -6.51
C SER A 276 -8.65 -24.05 -5.58
N SER A 277 -9.03 -23.79 -4.33
CA SER A 277 -8.17 -23.28 -3.26
C SER A 277 -7.25 -24.35 -2.65
N ARG A 278 -7.34 -25.59 -3.12
CA ARG A 278 -6.68 -26.74 -2.50
C ARG A 278 -5.17 -26.57 -2.29
N CYS A 279 -4.44 -26.11 -3.30
CA CYS A 279 -2.98 -25.89 -3.19
C CYS A 279 -2.63 -24.77 -2.19
N LEU A 280 -3.52 -23.79 -2.02
CA LEU A 280 -3.33 -22.70 -1.06
C LEU A 280 -3.67 -23.12 0.36
N GLU A 281 -4.71 -23.94 0.51
CA GLU A 281 -5.07 -24.58 1.78
C GLU A 281 -3.92 -25.48 2.26
N GLU A 282 -3.41 -26.35 1.39
CA GLU A 282 -2.25 -27.22 1.68
C GLU A 282 -1.00 -26.39 2.05
N ALA A 283 -0.68 -25.33 1.29
CA ALA A 283 0.45 -24.46 1.62
C ALA A 283 0.27 -23.67 2.92
N TYR A 284 -0.97 -23.26 3.24
CA TYR A 284 -1.29 -22.56 4.48
C TYR A 284 -1.18 -23.48 5.69
N GLU A 285 -1.69 -24.71 5.59
CA GLU A 285 -1.57 -25.74 6.62
C GLU A 285 -0.10 -26.04 6.93
N GLU A 286 0.73 -26.23 5.91
CA GLU A 286 2.17 -26.43 6.06
C GLU A 286 2.84 -25.21 6.71
N MET A 287 2.48 -23.99 6.31
CA MET A 287 3.01 -22.77 6.93
C MET A 287 2.65 -22.70 8.41
N VAL A 288 1.40 -22.98 8.79
CA VAL A 288 0.95 -23.00 10.18
C VAL A 288 1.76 -24.03 10.98
N HIS A 289 1.91 -25.24 10.43
CA HIS A 289 2.70 -26.30 11.04
C HIS A 289 4.17 -25.89 11.25
N ILE A 290 4.80 -25.25 10.26
CA ILE A 290 6.18 -24.73 10.38
C ILE A 290 6.29 -23.66 11.46
N VAL A 291 5.32 -22.74 11.56
CA VAL A 291 5.31 -21.67 12.57
C VAL A 291 5.18 -22.26 13.97
N GLU A 292 4.26 -23.21 14.17
CA GLU A 292 4.07 -23.90 15.43
C GLU A 292 5.32 -24.70 15.83
N TYR A 293 5.88 -25.46 14.90
CA TYR A 293 7.10 -26.23 15.13
C TYR A 293 8.30 -25.34 15.49
N ASN A 294 8.47 -24.19 14.81
CA ASN A 294 9.52 -23.23 15.15
C ASN A 294 9.35 -22.63 16.55
N LYS A 295 8.09 -22.37 16.97
CA LYS A 295 7.80 -21.90 18.32
C LYS A 295 8.20 -22.95 19.36
N GLU A 296 7.86 -24.22 19.14
CA GLU A 296 8.29 -25.32 20.02
C GLU A 296 9.82 -25.44 20.11
N LEU A 297 10.52 -25.32 18.98
CA LEU A 297 11.98 -25.33 18.95
C LEU A 297 12.56 -24.16 19.75
N GLN A 298 11.99 -22.96 19.62
CA GLN A 298 12.41 -21.80 20.41
C GLN A 298 12.19 -21.99 21.91
N ASP A 299 11.07 -22.58 22.31
CA ASP A 299 10.80 -22.90 23.72
C ASP A 299 11.79 -23.95 24.26
N LYS A 300 12.12 -24.98 23.46
CA LYS A 300 13.17 -25.96 23.78
C LYS A 300 14.54 -25.31 23.95
N VAL A 301 14.94 -24.44 23.01
CA VAL A 301 16.21 -23.71 23.08
C VAL A 301 16.26 -22.85 24.35
N ASN A 302 15.17 -22.16 24.67
CA ASN A 302 15.09 -21.35 25.89
C ASN A 302 15.18 -22.20 27.16
N SER A 303 14.55 -23.38 27.19
CA SER A 303 14.66 -24.33 28.31
C SER A 303 16.08 -24.85 28.49
N LEU A 304 16.73 -25.29 27.41
CA LEU A 304 18.11 -25.79 27.46
C LEU A 304 19.09 -24.70 27.92
N ARG A 305 18.91 -23.45 27.46
CA ARG A 305 19.71 -22.30 27.93
C ARG A 305 19.55 -22.08 29.44
N ARG A 306 18.35 -22.22 29.99
CA ARG A 306 18.11 -22.12 31.45
C ARG A 306 18.77 -23.25 32.21
N GLN A 307 18.71 -24.49 31.70
CA GLN A 307 19.37 -25.65 32.31
C GLN A 307 20.90 -25.51 32.30
N LEU A 308 21.47 -25.06 31.18
CA LEU A 308 22.91 -24.81 31.07
C LEU A 308 23.36 -23.77 32.10
N ALA A 309 22.65 -22.64 32.21
CA ALA A 309 22.96 -21.61 33.19
C ALA A 309 22.88 -22.13 34.64
N GLN A 310 21.94 -23.03 34.95
CA GLN A 310 21.83 -23.65 36.28
C GLN A 310 23.01 -24.59 36.57
N LEU A 311 23.46 -25.37 35.59
CA LEU A 311 24.62 -26.24 35.72
C LEU A 311 25.91 -25.44 35.89
N GLU A 312 26.08 -24.35 35.15
CA GLU A 312 27.22 -23.42 35.29
C GLU A 312 27.26 -22.74 36.67
N THR A 313 26.11 -22.48 37.29
CA THR A 313 26.05 -21.92 38.66
C THR A 313 26.23 -22.96 39.77
N ASN A 314 25.99 -24.24 39.47
CA ASN A 314 26.01 -25.33 40.45
C ASN A 314 27.33 -26.11 40.46
N ASP A 315 28.34 -25.70 39.69
CA ASP A 315 29.67 -26.32 39.66
C ASP A 315 30.62 -25.61 40.65
N PRO A 316 30.84 -26.13 41.88
CA PRO A 316 31.66 -25.49 42.89
C PRO A 316 33.08 -26.07 42.90
N GLN A 317 33.57 -26.61 41.77
CA GLN A 317 34.93 -27.17 41.69
C GLN A 317 35.68 -26.71 40.45
N LEU A 318 36.27 -25.50 40.54
CA LEU A 318 37.58 -25.17 39.94
C LEU A 318 38.20 -23.91 40.57
N HIS A 319 38.02 -23.74 41.89
CA HIS A 319 38.87 -22.88 42.72
C HIS A 319 39.51 -23.72 43.83
N THR A 320 40.51 -24.51 43.43
CA THR A 320 41.59 -25.12 44.23
C THR A 320 42.34 -25.95 43.16
N THR A 321 43.47 -25.52 42.63
CA THR A 321 44.76 -25.16 43.25
C THR A 321 45.58 -24.36 42.25
#